data_AF-A0A3B0X8R0-F1
#
_entry.id   AF-A0A3B0X8R0-F1
#
_cell.length_a   1.000
_cell.length_b   1.000
_cell.length_c   1.000
_cell.angle_alpha   90.00
_cell.angle_beta   90.00
_cell.angle_gamma   90.00
#
_symmetry.space_group_name_H-M   'P 1'
#
loop_
_entity.id
_entity.type
_entity.pdbx_description
1 polymer ?
#
loop_
_entity_poly.entity_id
_entity_poly.type
_entity_poly.pdbx_seq_one_letter_code
_entity_poly.pdbx_strand_id
1 'polypeptide(L)' 'MKPMLFRLSLLIMLLFTAPAQAQDISRHQAIKIAQKSHPGRILAVKRSGHYYRIKVLSTGGEVRVILVNASSGKVSRKQH' A
#
# COMPACT_ATOMS: atom_id res chain seq x y z
N MET A 1 35.45 -32.82 22.98
CA MET A 1 35.60 -31.43 23.45
C MET A 1 36.55 -30.73 22.47
N LYS A 2 36.22 -29.77 21.61
CA LYS A 2 35.34 -28.59 21.72
C LYS A 2 34.85 -28.19 20.30
N PRO A 3 33.58 -27.77 20.14
CA PRO A 3 33.03 -27.32 18.85
C PRO A 3 33.40 -25.86 18.61
N MET A 4 34.64 -25.57 18.21
CA MET A 4 35.13 -24.19 17.99
C MET A 4 35.10 -23.73 16.53
N LEU A 5 34.70 -24.57 15.57
CA LEU A 5 34.55 -24.15 14.17
C LEU A 5 33.12 -23.72 13.79
N PHE A 6 32.11 -24.04 14.60
CA PHE A 6 30.71 -23.66 14.32
C PHE A 6 30.37 -22.21 14.73
N ARG A 7 31.22 -21.57 15.54
CA ARG A 7 30.99 -20.19 16.03
C ARG A 7 31.37 -19.11 15.02
N LEU A 8 32.23 -19.43 14.05
CA LEU A 8 32.71 -18.44 13.06
C LEU A 8 31.76 -18.28 11.86
N SER A 9 30.89 -19.27 11.60
CA SER A 9 29.93 -19.24 10.49
C SER A 9 28.73 -18.33 10.76
N LEU A 10 28.39 -18.07 12.03
CA LEU A 10 27.21 -17.29 12.40
C LEU A 10 27.36 -15.76 12.20
N LEU A 11 28.59 -15.26 11.99
CA LEU A 11 28.84 -13.82 11.90
C LEU A 11 28.66 -13.25 10.48
N ILE A 12 28.72 -14.08 9.43
CA ILE A 12 28.68 -13.63 8.04
C ILE A 12 27.23 -13.48 7.53
N MET A 13 26.26 -14.10 8.21
CA MET A 13 24.84 -14.08 7.79
C MET A 13 24.11 -12.77 8.13
N LEU A 14 24.73 -11.85 8.91
CA LEU A 14 24.10 -10.60 9.36
C LEU A 14 24.26 -9.40 8.41
N LEU A 15 25.03 -9.52 7.32
CA LEU A 15 25.40 -8.37 6.47
C LEU A 15 24.44 -8.11 5.29
N PHE A 16 23.38 -8.89 5.10
CA PHE A 16 22.44 -8.73 3.97
C PHE A 16 21.04 -8.23 4.39
N THR A 17 20.97 -7.22 5.28
CA THR A 17 19.72 -6.50 5.53
C THR A 17 19.66 -5.24 4.66
N ALA A 18 19.35 -5.41 3.38
CA ALA A 18 19.05 -4.27 2.52
C ALA A 18 17.71 -3.62 2.97
N PRO A 19 17.63 -2.29 3.12
CA PRO A 19 16.36 -1.63 3.41
C PRO A 19 15.44 -1.85 2.20
N ALA A 20 14.32 -2.53 2.42
CA ALA A 20 13.28 -2.64 1.41
C ALA A 20 12.75 -1.22 1.12
N GLN A 21 13.13 -0.65 -0.02
CA GLN A 21 12.56 0.61 -0.46
C GLN A 21 11.07 0.39 -0.69
N ALA A 22 10.25 1.01 0.16
CA ALA A 22 8.80 0.94 0.04
C ALA A 22 8.40 1.58 -1.29
N GLN A 23 8.14 0.74 -2.30
CA GLN A 23 7.59 1.20 -3.56
C GLN A 23 6.15 1.63 -3.35
N ASP A 24 5.80 2.78 -3.92
CA ASP A 24 4.42 3.23 -3.93
C ASP A 24 3.52 2.18 -4.58
N ILE A 25 2.32 2.04 -4.03
CA ILE A 25 1.30 1.18 -4.59
C ILE A 25 0.91 1.63 -5.99
N SER A 26 0.62 0.65 -6.84
CA SER A 26 0.18 0.89 -8.21
C SER A 26 -1.22 1.49 -8.24
N ARG A 27 -1.56 2.14 -9.35
CA ARG A 27 -2.93 2.62 -9.63
C ARG A 27 -3.96 1.51 -9.49
N HIS A 28 -3.64 0.29 -9.95
CA HIS A 28 -4.53 -0.86 -9.84
C HIS A 28 -4.72 -1.27 -8.37
N GLN A 29 -3.65 -1.34 -7.59
CA GLN A 29 -3.75 -1.64 -6.16
C GLN A 29 -4.63 -0.61 -5.45
N ALA A 30 -4.46 0.67 -5.75
CA ALA A 30 -5.30 1.73 -5.19
C ALA A 30 -6.79 1.55 -5.54
N ILE A 31 -7.11 1.15 -6.77
CA ILE A 31 -8.48 0.81 -7.20
C ILE A 31 -9.05 -0.34 -6.37
N LYS A 32 -8.30 -1.45 -6.24
CA LYS A 32 -8.73 -2.62 -5.47
C LYS A 32 -9.01 -2.26 -4.01
N ILE A 33 -8.15 -1.44 -3.41
CA ILE A 33 -8.32 -0.94 -2.04
C ILE A 33 -9.58 -0.07 -1.93
N ALA A 34 -9.77 0.88 -2.85
CA ALA A 34 -10.94 1.75 -2.85
C ALA A 34 -12.24 0.98 -3.03
N GLN A 35 -12.30 0.02 -3.97
CA GLN A 35 -13.46 -0.83 -4.21
C GLN A 35 -13.77 -1.75 -3.03
N LYS A 36 -12.75 -2.30 -2.36
CA LYS A 36 -12.94 -3.11 -1.15
C LYS A 36 -13.55 -2.30 -0.01
N SER A 37 -13.16 -1.03 0.13
CA SER A 37 -13.70 -0.16 1.18
C SER A 37 -15.06 0.45 0.82
N HIS A 38 -15.30 0.75 -0.47
CA HIS A 38 -16.51 1.38 -0.97
C HIS A 38 -16.90 0.71 -2.29
N PRO A 39 -17.76 -0.32 -2.26
CA PRO A 39 -18.19 -1.02 -3.46
C PRO A 39 -18.97 -0.08 -4.38
N GLY A 40 -18.70 -0.16 -5.68
CA GLY A 40 -19.32 0.69 -6.68
C GLY A 40 -18.52 0.78 -7.98
N ARG A 41 -19.03 1.57 -8.92
CA ARG A 41 -18.38 1.80 -10.21
C ARG A 41 -17.30 2.88 -10.06
N ILE A 42 -16.08 2.56 -10.49
CA ILE A 42 -15.00 3.55 -10.56
C ILE A 42 -15.29 4.51 -11.72
N LEU A 43 -15.38 5.79 -11.41
CA LEU A 43 -15.60 6.85 -12.41
C LEU A 43 -14.29 7.48 -12.85
N ALA A 44 -13.36 7.70 -11.92
CA ALA A 44 -12.09 8.32 -12.21
C ALA A 44 -11.03 7.95 -11.18
N VAL A 45 -9.78 7.85 -11.62
CA VAL A 45 -8.62 7.70 -10.74
C VAL A 45 -7.57 8.73 -11.14
N LYS A 46 -7.15 9.55 -10.17
CA LYS A 46 -6.09 10.55 -10.37
C LYS A 46 -5.08 10.44 -9.24
N ARG A 47 -3.79 10.52 -9.57
CA ARG A 47 -2.72 10.64 -8.57
C ARG A 47 -2.49 12.13 -8.30
N SER A 48 -2.44 12.50 -7.03
CA SER A 48 -2.23 13.87 -6.57
C SER A 48 -1.34 13.82 -5.33
N GLY A 49 -0.06 14.15 -5.51
CA GLY A 49 0.98 13.99 -4.48
C GLY A 49 1.04 12.54 -3.96
N HIS A 50 0.92 12.41 -2.64
CA HIS A 50 0.96 11.13 -1.92
C HIS A 50 -0.37 10.38 -1.89
N TYR A 51 -1.37 10.77 -2.69
CA TYR A 51 -2.67 10.11 -2.69
C TYR A 51 -3.18 9.80 -4.09
N TYR A 52 -3.86 8.67 -4.21
CA TYR A 52 -4.79 8.39 -5.30
C TYR A 52 -6.18 8.88 -4.88
N ARG A 53 -6.72 9.82 -5.67
CA ARG A 53 -8.11 10.28 -5.61
C ARG A 53 -8.94 9.41 -6.54
N ILE A 54 -9.83 8.62 -5.96
CA ILE A 54 -10.66 7.65 -6.67
C ILE A 54 -12.12 8.06 -6.50
N LYS A 55 -12.78 8.43 -7.59
CA LYS A 55 -14.22 8.69 -7.61
C LYS A 55 -14.97 7.39 -7.79
N VAL A 56 -15.87 7.09 -6.86
CA VAL A 56 -16.71 5.88 -6.87
C VAL A 56 -18.17 6.28 -6.90
N LEU A 57 -18.92 5.75 -7.86
CA LEU A 57 -20.37 5.80 -7.90
C LEU A 57 -20.91 4.60 -7.14
N SER A 58 -21.60 4.85 -6.03
CA SER A 58 -22.31 3.83 -5.27
C SER A 58 -23.55 3.33 -6.03
N THR A 59 -24.06 2.17 -5.63
CA THR A 59 -25.32 1.62 -6.18
C THR A 59 -26.52 2.53 -5.95
N GLY A 60 -26.50 3.35 -4.89
CA GLY A 60 -27.52 4.35 -4.60
C GLY A 60 -27.37 5.66 -5.39
N GLY A 61 -26.44 5.75 -6.34
CA GLY A 61 -26.25 6.94 -7.18
C GLY A 61 -25.36 8.04 -6.57
N GLU A 62 -24.93 7.90 -5.32
CA GLU A 62 -24.02 8.85 -4.68
C GLU A 62 -22.59 8.70 -5.21
N VAL A 63 -21.93 9.81 -5.50
CA VAL A 63 -20.51 9.86 -5.90
C VAL A 63 -19.64 10.23 -4.70
N ARG A 64 -18.73 9.33 -4.31
CA ARG A 64 -17.78 9.55 -3.22
C ARG A 64 -16.35 9.64 -3.73
N VAL A 65 -15.54 10.49 -3.09
CA VAL A 65 -14.10 10.61 -3.38
C VAL A 65 -13.32 9.86 -2.31
N ILE A 66 -12.70 8.75 -2.69
CA ILE A 66 -11.87 7.93 -1.83
C ILE A 66 -10.41 8.35 -2.01
N LEU A 67 -9.74 8.67 -0.90
CA LEU A 67 -8.33 8.99 -0.86
C LEU A 67 -7.55 7.75 -0.43
N VAL A 68 -6.65 7.26 -1.27
CA VAL A 68 -5.76 6.13 -0.92
C VAL A 68 -4.33 6.63 -0.92
N ASN A 69 -3.63 6.52 0.21
CA ASN A 69 -2.24 6.92 0.32
C ASN A 69 -1.37 6.07 -0.62
N ALA A 70 -0.54 6.72 -1.45
CA ALA A 70 0.25 6.07 -2.49
C ALA A 70 1.39 5.23 -1.92
N SER A 71 1.92 5.54 -0.74
CA SER A 71 3.05 4.80 -0.17
C SER A 71 2.62 3.66 0.77
N SER A 72 1.46 3.79 1.41
CA SER A 72 0.96 2.81 2.40
C SER A 72 -0.31 2.06 2.00
N GLY A 73 -1.01 2.51 0.97
CA GLY A 73 -2.32 1.98 0.59
C GLY A 73 -3.44 2.25 1.60
N LYS A 74 -3.20 3.07 2.64
CA LYS A 74 -4.24 3.39 3.62
C LYS A 74 -5.31 4.30 3.03
N VAL A 75 -6.58 3.95 3.25
CA VAL A 75 -7.72 4.81 2.90
C VAL A 75 -7.80 5.94 3.92
N SER A 76 -7.64 7.19 3.48
CA SER A 76 -7.87 8.36 4.31
C SER A 76 -9.36 8.69 4.30
N ARG A 77 -10.02 8.48 5.44
CA ARG A 77 -11.38 8.95 5.67
C ARG A 77 -11.30 10.46 5.87
N LYS A 78 -11.58 11.27 4.84
CA LYS A 78 -12.07 12.62 5.11
C LYS A 78 -13.49 12.47 5.64
N GLN A 79 -13.62 12.49 6.98
CA GLN A 79 -14.87 12.80 7.65
C GLN A 79 -15.28 14.19 7.16
N HIS A 80 -16.51 14.28 6.67
CA HIS A 80 -17.14 15.55 6.32
C HIS A 80 -17.99 16.03 7.50
#